data_AF-A0A382AQV0-F1
#
_entry.id   AF-A0A382AQV0-F1
#
_cell.length_a   1.000
_cell.length_b   1.000
_cell.length_c   1.000
_cell.angle_alpha   90.00
_cell.angle_beta   90.00
_cell.angle_gamma   90.00
#
_symmetry.space_group_name_H-M   'P 1'
#
loop_
_entity.id
_entity.type
_entity.pdbx_description
1 polymer ?
#
loop_
_entity_poly.entity_id
_entity_poly.type
_entity_poly.pdbx_seq_one_letter_code
_entity_poly.pdbx_strand_id
1 'polypeptide(L)'
;MDKNREIWDKVKHTNPRWTKPFGKFGKPLTAIDPMYQVMVMTDTFGPVGKGWNYKVSYTYTPTLVFAEVSVAHNKIFNDSTEWVSWDWYGPVSSVQALTKKNGGLDDEAPKKAMTDALTKAFSHLGVSADVFLGMFDNSKYVEDMKEKFSQKPKVADEKLVKFNK
;
A
#
# COMPACT_ATOMS: atom_id res chain seq x y z
N MET A 1 11.79 -13.86 -15.78
CA MET A 1 11.11 -13.47 -14.53
C MET A 1 10.21 -14.61 -14.11
N ASP A 2 10.15 -14.93 -12.82
CA ASP A 2 9.19 -15.89 -12.29
C ASP A 2 7.78 -15.27 -12.37
N LYS A 3 6.84 -15.92 -13.05
CA LYS A 3 5.46 -15.44 -13.21
C LYS A 3 4.79 -15.19 -11.84
N ASN A 4 5.20 -15.92 -10.80
CA ASN A 4 4.61 -15.80 -9.47
C ASN A 4 4.90 -14.47 -8.78
N ARG A 5 5.95 -13.74 -9.21
CA ARG A 5 6.42 -12.50 -8.57
C ARG A 5 6.25 -11.26 -9.43
N GLU A 6 5.49 -11.35 -10.53
CA GLU A 6 5.35 -10.25 -11.50
C GLU A 6 4.87 -8.95 -10.85
N ILE A 7 3.76 -8.99 -10.10
CA ILE A 7 3.22 -7.82 -9.39
C ILE A 7 4.22 -7.37 -8.32
N TRP A 8 4.70 -8.30 -7.48
CA TRP A 8 5.61 -8.00 -6.37
C TRP A 8 6.85 -7.24 -6.84
N ASP A 9 7.54 -7.75 -7.87
CA ASP A 9 8.78 -7.15 -8.36
C ASP A 9 8.55 -5.78 -9.03
N LYS A 10 7.35 -5.53 -9.56
CA LYS A 10 6.94 -4.23 -10.10
C LYS A 10 6.78 -3.18 -8.99
N VAL A 11 6.17 -3.53 -7.85
CA VAL A 11 5.74 -2.55 -6.83
C VAL A 11 6.59 -2.53 -5.55
N LYS A 12 7.59 -3.43 -5.42
CA LYS A 12 8.41 -3.57 -4.20
C LYS A 12 9.28 -2.39 -3.81
N HIS A 13 9.61 -1.50 -4.75
CA HIS A 13 10.51 -0.38 -4.47
C HIS A 13 9.75 0.85 -4.01
N THR A 14 10.21 1.48 -2.93
CA THR A 14 9.60 2.68 -2.38
C THR A 14 10.39 3.92 -2.78
N ASN A 15 9.70 4.96 -3.25
CA ASN A 15 10.35 6.25 -3.48
C ASN A 15 10.66 6.92 -2.13
N PRO A 16 11.94 7.21 -1.80
CA PRO A 16 12.31 7.76 -0.50
C PRO A 16 11.65 9.10 -0.17
N ARG A 17 11.20 9.87 -1.18
CA ARG A 17 10.43 11.11 -0.99
C ARG A 17 9.15 10.91 -0.18
N TRP A 18 8.53 9.74 -0.30
CA TRP A 18 7.29 9.37 0.39
C TRP A 18 7.54 8.52 1.63
N THR A 19 8.73 8.64 2.21
CA THR A 19 9.11 7.97 3.44
C THR A 19 9.57 8.98 4.49
N LYS A 20 9.41 8.63 5.76
CA LYS A 20 9.90 9.44 6.89
C LYS A 20 10.63 8.53 7.89
N PRO A 21 11.87 8.84 8.27
CA PRO A 21 12.52 8.13 9.36
C PRO A 21 11.81 8.45 10.68
N PHE A 22 11.62 7.44 11.51
CA PHE A 22 11.14 7.59 12.88
C PHE A 22 11.82 6.58 13.80
N GLY A 23 11.97 6.91 15.09
CA GLY A 23 12.58 6.02 16.06
C GLY A 23 11.54 5.36 16.97
N LYS A 24 11.65 4.04 17.18
CA LYS A 24 10.99 3.35 18.28
C LYS A 24 12.02 2.49 19.00
N PHE A 25 12.19 2.70 20.31
CA PHE A 25 13.12 1.94 21.16
C PHE A 25 14.58 1.89 20.67
N GLY A 26 15.10 3.01 20.12
CA GLY A 26 16.49 3.12 19.68
C GLY A 26 16.82 2.42 18.36
N LYS A 27 15.84 1.81 17.68
CA LYS A 27 16.00 1.32 16.31
C LYS A 27 15.47 2.35 15.31
N PRO A 28 16.22 2.69 14.24
CA PRO A 28 15.66 3.44 13.13
C PRO A 28 14.56 2.61 12.49
N LEU A 29 13.41 3.23 12.25
CA LEU A 29 12.31 2.68 11.48
C LEU A 29 11.96 3.67 10.38
N THR A 30 11.36 3.17 9.30
CA THR A 30 10.92 4.01 8.19
C THR A 30 9.41 3.91 8.04
N ALA A 31 8.72 5.05 8.11
CA ALA A 31 7.29 5.14 7.85
C ALA A 31 7.07 5.48 6.37
N ILE A 32 6.08 4.84 5.76
CA ILE A 32 5.66 5.10 4.38
C ILE A 32 4.46 6.04 4.42
N ASP A 33 4.37 6.98 3.47
CA ASP A 33 3.15 7.75 3.25
C ASP A 33 2.05 6.82 2.69
N PRO A 34 0.92 6.62 3.41
CA PRO A 34 -0.14 5.72 2.95
C PRO A 34 -0.74 6.13 1.60
N MET A 35 -0.79 7.42 1.29
CA MET A 35 -1.32 7.90 0.02
C MET A 35 -0.41 7.55 -1.15
N TYR A 36 0.91 7.42 -0.93
CA TYR A 36 1.81 6.88 -1.94
C TYR A 36 1.46 5.42 -2.26
N GLN A 37 1.13 4.60 -1.26
CA GLN A 37 0.76 3.21 -1.52
C GLN A 37 -0.58 3.11 -2.27
N VAL A 38 -1.55 3.97 -1.96
CA VAL A 38 -2.81 4.08 -2.72
C VAL A 38 -2.55 4.49 -4.17
N MET A 39 -1.61 5.40 -4.40
CA MET A 39 -1.18 5.79 -5.75
C MET A 39 -0.54 4.61 -6.50
N VAL A 40 0.38 3.87 -5.87
CA VAL A 40 0.99 2.67 -6.48
C VAL A 40 -0.05 1.61 -6.83
N MET A 41 -1.02 1.37 -5.94
CA MET A 41 -2.15 0.46 -6.22
C MET A 41 -2.98 0.97 -7.42
N THR A 42 -3.24 2.27 -7.49
CA THR A 42 -3.98 2.89 -8.59
C THR A 42 -3.24 2.81 -9.92
N ASP A 43 -1.93 3.06 -9.92
CA ASP A 43 -1.08 2.94 -11.12
C ASP A 43 -0.94 1.49 -11.59
N THR A 44 -1.03 0.53 -10.67
CA THR A 44 -0.84 -0.90 -10.97
C THR A 44 -2.13 -1.56 -11.46
N PHE A 45 -3.26 -1.28 -10.80
CA PHE A 45 -4.52 -1.98 -11.03
C PHE A 45 -5.64 -1.10 -11.61
N GLY A 46 -5.49 0.22 -11.58
CA GLY A 46 -6.53 1.20 -11.96
C GLY A 46 -7.23 1.83 -10.75
N PRO A 47 -8.25 2.69 -10.94
CA PRO A 47 -8.91 3.41 -9.85
C PRO A 47 -9.57 2.49 -8.82
N VAL A 48 -9.58 2.92 -7.55
CA VAL A 48 -10.36 2.27 -6.48
C VAL A 48 -11.82 2.13 -6.91
N GLY A 49 -12.41 0.96 -6.66
CA GLY A 49 -13.77 0.59 -7.05
C GLY A 49 -13.90 0.09 -8.50
N LYS A 50 -12.87 0.28 -9.35
CA LYS A 50 -12.86 -0.23 -10.73
C LYS A 50 -11.81 -1.31 -10.95
N GLY A 51 -10.56 -0.99 -10.63
CA GLY A 51 -9.40 -1.84 -10.82
C GLY A 51 -9.02 -2.67 -9.60
N TRP A 52 -9.12 -2.06 -8.42
CA TRP A 52 -8.97 -2.71 -7.14
C TRP A 52 -9.96 -2.12 -6.13
N ASN A 53 -10.11 -2.74 -4.98
CA ASN A 53 -11.04 -2.31 -3.94
C ASN A 53 -10.51 -2.68 -2.55
N TYR A 54 -11.02 -2.01 -1.52
CA TYR A 54 -10.80 -2.39 -0.13
C TYR A 54 -12.08 -2.15 0.68
N LYS A 55 -12.28 -2.95 1.72
CA LYS A 55 -13.35 -2.75 2.70
C LYS A 55 -12.76 -2.80 4.10
N VAL A 56 -13.39 -2.07 5.01
CA VAL A 56 -12.99 -2.02 6.42
C VAL A 56 -14.19 -2.37 7.31
N SER A 57 -13.95 -3.21 8.31
CA SER A 57 -14.85 -3.43 9.44
C SER A 57 -14.20 -2.87 10.70
N TYR A 58 -15.00 -2.29 11.59
CA TYR A 58 -14.51 -1.77 12.87
C TYR A 58 -15.16 -2.50 14.04
N THR A 59 -14.33 -2.94 14.97
CA THR A 59 -14.77 -3.49 16.26
C THR A 59 -14.29 -2.57 17.38
N TYR A 60 -15.21 -2.12 18.23
CA TYR A 60 -14.92 -1.22 19.34
C TYR A 60 -15.03 -1.95 20.66
N THR A 61 -14.08 -1.68 21.55
CA THR A 61 -14.17 -1.95 22.99
C THR A 61 -14.23 -0.60 23.72
N PRO A 62 -14.43 -0.57 25.06
CA PRO A 62 -14.43 0.69 25.79
C PRO A 62 -13.15 1.52 25.63
N THR A 63 -12.01 0.91 25.29
CA THR A 63 -10.71 1.58 25.22
C THR A 63 -9.97 1.41 23.91
N LEU A 64 -10.41 0.52 23.01
CA LEU A 64 -9.71 0.18 21.78
C LEU A 64 -10.65 0.21 20.57
N VAL A 65 -10.08 0.52 19.42
CA VAL A 65 -10.69 0.29 18.11
C VAL A 65 -9.81 -0.63 17.30
N PHE A 66 -10.41 -1.68 16.76
CA PHE A 66 -9.80 -2.61 15.82
C PHE A 66 -10.34 -2.29 14.43
N ALA A 67 -9.46 -2.15 13.45
CA ALA A 67 -9.82 -2.00 12.05
C ALA A 67 -9.36 -3.24 11.28
N GLU A 68 -10.30 -3.90 10.62
CA GLU A 68 -10.08 -5.12 9.85
C GLU A 68 -10.28 -4.80 8.36
N VAL A 69 -9.19 -4.89 7.59
CA VAL A 69 -9.16 -4.49 6.19
C VAL A 69 -9.04 -5.71 5.29
N SER A 70 -9.93 -5.82 4.32
CA SER A 70 -9.78 -6.75 3.18
C SER A 70 -9.53 -5.96 1.91
N VAL A 71 -8.67 -6.48 1.03
CA VAL A 71 -8.31 -5.85 -0.25
C VAL A 71 -8.57 -6.85 -1.38
N ALA A 72 -8.93 -6.35 -2.56
CA ALA A 72 -9.09 -7.15 -3.77
C ALA A 72 -8.56 -6.38 -4.98
N HIS A 73 -7.91 -7.08 -5.90
CA HIS A 73 -7.49 -6.54 -7.21
C HIS A 73 -7.97 -7.41 -8.37
N ASN A 74 -8.71 -8.49 -8.08
CA ASN A 74 -9.30 -9.39 -9.06
C ASN A 74 -10.81 -9.46 -8.86
N LYS A 75 -11.54 -9.71 -9.95
CA LYS A 75 -12.99 -9.87 -9.96
C LYS A 75 -13.34 -11.31 -10.25
N ILE A 76 -14.37 -11.80 -9.58
CA ILE A 76 -14.98 -13.11 -9.82
C ILE A 76 -16.18 -12.89 -10.75
N PHE A 77 -16.21 -13.66 -11.84
CA PHE A 77 -17.30 -13.67 -12.82
C PHE A 77 -17.99 -15.03 -12.80
N ASN A 78 -19.29 -15.05 -13.08
CA ASN A 78 -20.00 -16.30 -13.33
C ASN A 78 -19.69 -16.85 -14.73
N ASP A 79 -20.22 -18.03 -15.04
CA ASP A 79 -20.06 -18.67 -16.36
C ASP A 79 -20.64 -17.81 -17.51
N SER A 80 -21.61 -16.94 -17.21
CA SER A 80 -22.19 -15.97 -18.15
C SER A 80 -21.35 -14.70 -18.30
N THR A 81 -20.15 -14.64 -17.73
CA THR A 81 -19.23 -13.48 -17.72
C THR A 81 -19.74 -12.25 -17.00
N GLU A 82 -20.77 -12.39 -16.17
CA GLU A 82 -21.29 -11.32 -15.34
C GLU A 82 -20.47 -11.22 -14.04
N TRP A 83 -20.18 -9.98 -13.63
CA TRP A 83 -19.45 -9.73 -12.40
C TRP A 83 -20.31 -10.13 -11.18
N VAL A 84 -19.78 -11.00 -10.32
CA VAL A 84 -20.48 -11.48 -9.12
C VAL A 84 -19.91 -10.84 -7.87
N SER A 85 -18.58 -10.83 -7.73
CA SER A 85 -17.92 -10.33 -6.53
C SER A 85 -16.45 -9.98 -6.79
N TRP A 86 -15.81 -9.43 -5.77
CA TRP A 86 -14.37 -9.25 -5.73
C TRP A 86 -13.72 -10.48 -5.08
N ASP A 87 -12.54 -10.86 -5.56
CA ASP A 87 -11.70 -11.89 -4.94
C ASP A 87 -10.88 -11.26 -3.80
N TRP A 88 -11.43 -11.34 -2.58
CA TRP A 88 -10.90 -10.65 -1.40
C TRP A 88 -9.83 -11.48 -0.69
N TYR A 89 -8.73 -10.84 -0.28
CA TYR A 89 -7.84 -11.37 0.76
C TYR A 89 -7.90 -10.53 2.04
N GLY A 90 -7.50 -11.15 3.17
CA GLY A 90 -7.62 -10.59 4.51
C GLY A 90 -8.67 -11.33 5.37
N PRO A 91 -9.14 -10.74 6.48
CA PRO A 91 -8.81 -9.40 6.95
C PRO A 91 -7.38 -9.30 7.50
N VAL A 92 -6.73 -8.17 7.24
CA VAL A 92 -5.54 -7.71 7.98
C VAL A 92 -6.02 -6.74 9.03
N SER A 93 -5.58 -6.91 10.28
CA SER A 93 -6.10 -6.15 11.42
C SER A 93 -5.03 -5.26 12.04
N SER A 94 -5.45 -4.08 12.52
CA SER A 94 -4.66 -3.22 13.39
C SER A 94 -5.55 -2.65 14.49
N VAL A 95 -4.92 -2.25 15.60
CA VAL A 95 -5.60 -1.77 16.81
C VAL A 95 -5.01 -0.44 17.26
N GLN A 96 -5.88 0.45 17.74
CA GLN A 96 -5.48 1.71 18.35
C GLN A 96 -6.25 1.95 19.65
N ALA A 97 -5.61 2.64 20.59
CA ALA A 97 -6.29 3.12 21.78
C ALA A 97 -7.22 4.28 21.42
N LEU A 98 -8.45 4.26 21.95
CA LEU A 98 -9.43 5.33 21.80
C LEU A 98 -9.14 6.53 22.72
N THR A 99 -8.14 6.42 23.58
CA THR A 99 -7.76 7.46 24.54
C THR A 99 -6.33 7.94 24.30
N LYS A 100 -6.15 9.26 24.33
CA LYS A 100 -4.86 9.93 24.34
C LYS A 100 -4.22 9.79 25.72
N LYS A 101 -2.90 10.04 25.83
CA LYS A 101 -2.17 10.00 27.11
C LYS A 101 -2.73 10.93 28.18
N ASN A 102 -3.40 12.01 27.79
CA ASN A 102 -4.03 12.97 28.69
C ASN A 102 -5.47 12.58 29.09
N GLY A 103 -5.94 11.38 28.71
CA GLY A 103 -7.29 10.87 29.02
C GLY A 103 -8.39 11.35 28.07
N GLY A 104 -8.09 12.25 27.12
CA GLY A 104 -9.07 12.69 26.12
C GLY A 104 -9.31 11.66 25.03
N LEU A 105 -10.44 11.77 24.32
CA LEU A 105 -10.77 10.94 23.16
C LEU A 105 -9.73 11.12 22.04
N ASP A 106 -9.26 10.02 21.46
CA ASP A 106 -8.50 9.97 20.20
C ASP A 106 -9.44 9.66 19.03
N ASP A 107 -10.04 10.71 18.49
CA ASP A 107 -10.91 10.69 17.31
C ASP A 107 -10.18 10.24 16.02
N GLU A 108 -8.85 10.30 16.01
CA GLU A 108 -8.02 9.80 14.92
C GLU A 108 -7.69 8.31 15.05
N ALA A 109 -7.98 7.66 16.19
CA ALA A 109 -7.63 6.26 16.42
C ALA A 109 -8.23 5.30 15.37
N PRO A 110 -9.52 5.40 14.97
CA PRO A 110 -10.07 4.53 13.93
C PRO A 110 -9.36 4.71 12.57
N LYS A 111 -9.03 5.95 12.21
CA LYS A 111 -8.33 6.27 10.96
C LYS A 111 -6.91 5.70 10.97
N LYS A 112 -6.18 5.85 12.09
CA LYS A 112 -4.84 5.27 12.29
C LYS A 112 -4.87 3.75 12.21
N ALA A 113 -5.84 3.10 12.87
CA ALA A 113 -6.01 1.64 12.82
C ALA A 113 -6.26 1.17 11.39
N MET A 114 -7.20 1.79 10.67
CA MET A 114 -7.48 1.46 9.27
C MET A 114 -6.26 1.67 8.38
N THR A 115 -5.56 2.79 8.54
CA THR A 115 -4.39 3.14 7.73
C THR A 115 -3.26 2.12 7.93
N ASP A 116 -2.99 1.72 9.17
CA ASP A 116 -1.96 0.73 9.49
C ASP A 116 -2.32 -0.67 8.95
N ALA A 117 -3.58 -1.10 9.14
CA ALA A 117 -4.09 -2.35 8.57
C ALA A 117 -4.02 -2.37 7.03
N LEU A 118 -4.38 -1.25 6.39
CA LEU A 118 -4.34 -1.11 4.92
C LEU A 118 -2.90 -1.10 4.39
N THR A 119 -2.01 -0.35 5.05
CA THR A 119 -0.57 -0.32 4.75
C THR A 119 0.03 -1.72 4.80
N LYS A 120 -0.36 -2.52 5.82
CA LYS A 120 0.06 -3.90 5.95
C LYS A 120 -0.58 -4.81 4.89
N ALA A 121 -1.86 -4.63 4.57
CA ALA A 121 -2.52 -5.39 3.51
C ALA A 121 -1.86 -5.17 2.14
N PHE A 122 -1.48 -3.95 1.79
CA PHE A 122 -0.74 -3.67 0.55
C PHE A 122 0.64 -4.32 0.51
N SER A 123 1.30 -4.46 1.66
CA SER A 123 2.60 -5.12 1.74
C SER A 123 2.55 -6.60 1.32
N HIS A 124 1.38 -7.25 1.42
CA HIS A 124 1.21 -8.64 0.97
C HIS A 124 1.22 -8.76 -0.56
N LEU A 125 0.85 -7.70 -1.28
CA LEU A 125 1.00 -7.61 -2.75
C LEU A 125 2.42 -7.19 -3.17
N GLY A 126 3.28 -6.88 -2.19
CA GLY A 126 4.63 -6.40 -2.39
C GLY A 126 4.75 -4.88 -2.39
N VAL A 127 3.68 -4.10 -2.23
CA VAL A 127 3.78 -2.64 -2.23
C VAL A 127 4.66 -2.18 -1.09
N SER A 128 5.73 -1.44 -1.42
CA SER A 128 6.73 -0.97 -0.46
C SER A 128 7.42 -2.08 0.36
N ALA A 129 7.51 -3.29 -0.20
CA ALA A 129 8.11 -4.43 0.47
C ALA A 129 9.55 -4.17 0.93
N ASP A 130 10.32 -3.36 0.21
CA ASP A 130 11.68 -3.01 0.60
C ASP A 130 11.81 -2.32 1.96
N VAL A 131 10.84 -1.48 2.34
CA VAL A 131 10.75 -0.89 3.68
C VAL A 131 10.45 -1.97 4.72
N PHE A 132 9.49 -2.85 4.47
CA PHE A 132 9.13 -3.94 5.40
C PHE A 132 10.22 -5.00 5.54
N LEU A 133 11.06 -5.16 4.52
CA LEU A 133 12.25 -6.03 4.52
C LEU A 133 13.47 -5.35 5.17
N GLY A 134 13.34 -4.12 5.70
CA GLY A 134 14.41 -3.41 6.39
C GLY A 134 15.49 -2.86 5.47
N MET A 135 15.27 -2.83 4.15
CA MET A 135 16.28 -2.34 3.21
C MET A 135 16.57 -0.85 3.39
N PHE A 136 15.57 -0.10 3.87
CA PHE A 136 15.69 1.33 4.17
C PHE A 136 16.58 1.66 5.38
N ASP A 137 16.98 0.67 6.17
CA ASP A 137 17.94 0.85 7.26
C ASP A 137 19.38 1.00 6.72
N ASN A 138 19.61 0.65 5.45
CA ASN A 138 20.89 0.79 4.76
C ASN A 138 20.94 2.11 3.96
N SER A 139 21.79 3.06 4.39
CA SER A 139 21.93 4.37 3.74
C SER A 139 22.30 4.28 2.26
N LYS A 140 23.13 3.31 1.87
CA LYS A 140 23.49 3.09 0.45
C LYS A 140 22.28 2.66 -0.37
N TYR A 141 21.45 1.77 0.16
CA TYR A 141 20.20 1.38 -0.51
C TYR A 141 19.24 2.58 -0.69
N VAL A 142 19.15 3.44 0.33
CA VAL A 142 18.33 4.65 0.25
C VAL A 142 18.86 5.62 -0.82
N GLU A 143 20.18 5.75 -0.98
CA GLU A 143 20.82 6.51 -2.05
C GLU A 143 20.49 5.91 -3.43
N ASP A 144 20.65 4.60 -3.60
CA ASP A 144 20.29 3.90 -4.85
C ASP A 144 18.81 4.13 -5.22
N MET A 145 17.91 4.14 -4.23
CA MET A 145 16.49 4.44 -4.46
C MET A 145 16.26 5.91 -4.83
N LYS A 146 16.96 6.87 -4.21
CA LYS A 146 16.88 8.29 -4.61
C LYS A 146 17.31 8.46 -6.07
N GLU A 147 18.41 7.85 -6.47
CA GLU A 147 18.88 7.87 -7.85
C GLU A 147 17.84 7.26 -8.79
N LYS A 148 17.35 6.05 -8.49
CA LYS A 148 16.33 5.34 -9.28
C LYS A 148 15.08 6.20 -9.54
N PHE A 149 14.57 6.89 -8.52
CA PHE A 149 13.34 7.68 -8.63
C PHE A 149 13.56 9.13 -9.07
N SER A 150 14.81 9.60 -9.15
CA SER A 150 15.15 10.93 -9.69
C SER A 150 15.26 10.96 -11.21
N GLN A 151 15.49 9.81 -11.85
CA GLN A 151 15.55 9.71 -13.30
C GLN A 151 14.19 10.02 -13.91
N LYS A 152 14.12 11.04 -14.77
CA LYS A 152 12.92 11.33 -15.56
C LYS A 152 12.56 10.07 -16.36
N PRO A 153 11.26 9.75 -16.55
CA PRO A 153 10.87 8.67 -17.43
C PRO A 153 11.53 8.90 -18.79
N LYS A 154 12.25 7.89 -19.30
CA LYS A 154 12.73 7.91 -20.68
C LYS A 154 11.50 8.12 -21.55
N VAL A 155 11.44 9.25 -22.24
CA VAL A 155 10.43 9.49 -23.27
C VAL A 155 10.53 8.31 -24.22
N ALA A 156 9.47 7.50 -24.28
CA ALA A 156 9.38 6.43 -25.24
C ALA A 156 9.46 7.06 -26.64
N ASP A 157 10.36 6.54 -27.49
CA ASP A 157 10.54 6.99 -28.87
C ASP A 157 9.19 7.22 -29.57
N GLU A 158 8.90 8.46 -29.98
CA GLU A 158 7.68 8.90 -30.67
C GLU A 158 7.48 8.27 -32.07
N LYS A 159 8.25 7.24 -32.45
CA LYS A 159 8.12 6.59 -33.76
C LYS A 159 7.27 5.32 -33.70
N LEU A 160 5.96 5.44 -33.43
CA LEU A 160 4.99 4.39 -33.81
C LEU A 160 3.50 4.82 -33.80
N VAL A 161 3.19 6.11 -33.97
CA VAL A 161 1.84 6.53 -34.37
C VAL A 161 1.88 6.97 -35.84
N LYS A 162 2.08 6.01 -36.74
CA LYS A 162 1.65 6.19 -38.12
C LYS A 162 0.15 5.91 -38.16
N PHE A 163 -0.62 6.98 -38.30
CA PHE A 163 -2.01 7.00 -38.70
C PHE A 163 -2.29 5.96 -39.80
N ASN A 164 -3.19 5.02 -39.54
CA ASN A 164 -3.95 4.40 -40.62
C ASN A 164 -5.26 5.19 -40.76
N LYS A 165 -5.33 5.93 -41.87
CA LYS A 165 -6.57 6.39 -42.49
C LYS A 165 -7.37 5.20 -43.03
#